data_AF-A0A7Y9E3E6-F1
#
_entry.id   AF-A0A7Y9E3E6-F1
#
_cell.length_a   1.000
_cell.length_b   1.000
_cell.length_c   1.000
_cell.angle_alpha   90.00
_cell.angle_beta   90.00
_cell.angle_gamma   90.00
#
_symmetry.space_group_name_H-M   'P 1'
#
loop_
_entity.id
_entity.type
_entity.pdbx_description
1 polymer ?
#
loop_
_entity_poly.entity_id
_entity_poly.type
_entity_poly.pdbx_seq_one_letter_code
_entity_poly.pdbx_strand_id
1 'polypeptide(L)' 'MAGTRKIVTVHSPVPEAALNALLTGIEDALHSSGASRVWIDGTGSPDMVVMADFAPRTGGPGEERP' A
#
# COMPACT_ATOMS: atom_id res chain seq x y z
N MET A 1 -16.58 2.02 11.35
CA MET A 1 -16.87 0.97 10.34
C MET A 1 -15.60 0.15 10.18
N ALA A 2 -15.64 -1.16 10.39
CA ALA A 2 -14.46 -2.01 10.18
C ALA A 2 -14.20 -2.10 8.67
N GLY A 3 -13.10 -1.50 8.20
CA GLY A 3 -12.72 -1.53 6.79
C GLY A 3 -12.43 -2.96 6.34
N THR A 4 -12.89 -3.34 5.14
CA THR A 4 -12.58 -4.65 4.56
C THR A 4 -11.09 -4.73 4.23
N ARG A 5 -10.35 -5.59 4.94
CA ARG A 5 -8.95 -5.89 4.62
C ARG A 5 -8.88 -6.49 3.21
N LYS A 6 -8.16 -5.83 2.30
CA LYS A 6 -7.83 -6.36 0.98
C LYS A 6 -6.45 -7.01 1.04
N ILE A 7 -6.32 -8.22 0.50
CA ILE A 7 -5.09 -9.02 0.50
C ILE A 7 -4.70 -9.28 -0.96
N VAL A 8 -3.42 -9.12 -1.28
CA VAL A 8 -2.83 -9.50 -2.56
C VAL A 8 -1.92 -10.68 -2.30
N THR A 9 -2.17 -11.81 -2.96
CA THR A 9 -1.34 -13.03 -2.86
C THR A 9 -0.66 -13.28 -4.19
N VAL A 10 0.65 -13.55 -4.15
CA VAL A 10 1.48 -13.83 -5.33
C VAL A 10 1.98 -15.27 -5.22
N HIS A 11 1.46 -16.17 -6.06
CA HIS A 11 1.83 -17.58 -6.04
C HIS A 11 3.09 -17.85 -6.86
N SER A 12 4.08 -18.54 -6.27
CA SER A 12 5.29 -18.98 -6.97
C SER A 12 5.03 -20.15 -7.94
N PRO A 13 5.86 -20.32 -8.99
CA PRO A 13 7.00 -19.47 -9.36
C PRO A 13 6.58 -18.22 -10.16
N VAL A 14 7.12 -17.07 -9.78
CA VAL A 14 6.95 -15.80 -10.53
C VAL A 14 8.32 -15.37 -11.05
N PRO A 15 8.44 -14.98 -12.33
CA PRO A 15 9.68 -14.41 -12.84
C PRO A 15 10.09 -13.19 -12.02
N GLU A 16 11.37 -13.10 -11.64
CA GLU A 16 11.90 -12.02 -10.80
C GLU A 16 11.57 -10.63 -11.36
N ALA A 17 11.69 -10.45 -12.68
CA ALA A 17 11.34 -9.19 -13.34
C ALA A 17 9.86 -8.81 -13.17
N ALA A 18 8.94 -9.78 -13.21
CA ALA A 18 7.52 -9.55 -13.03
C ALA A 18 7.20 -9.25 -11.56
N LEU A 19 7.88 -9.92 -10.62
CA LEU A 19 7.77 -9.63 -9.20
C LEU A 19 8.23 -8.19 -8.90
N ASN A 20 9.40 -7.79 -9.40
CA ASN A 20 9.93 -6.44 -9.21
C ASN A 20 8.99 -5.37 -9.79
N ALA A 21 8.47 -5.58 -11.00
CA ALA A 21 7.51 -4.64 -11.60
C ALA A 21 6.23 -4.49 -10.77
N LEU A 22 5.72 -5.60 -10.21
CA LEU A 22 4.55 -5.58 -9.31
C LEU A 22 4.84 -4.78 -8.03
N LEU A 23 5.99 -5.03 -7.41
CA LEU A 23 6.43 -4.33 -6.19
C LEU A 23 6.52 -2.82 -6.41
N THR A 24 7.20 -2.41 -7.48
CA THR A 24 7.29 -0.99 -7.88
C THR A 24 5.92 -0.38 -8.11
N GLY A 25 5.02 -1.07 -8.83
CA GLY A 25 3.68 -0.55 -9.08
C GLY A 25 2.83 -0.37 -7.81
N ILE A 26 3.00 -1.24 -6.82
CA ILE A 26 2.33 -1.10 -5.52
C ILE A 26 2.89 0.10 -4.74
N GLU A 27 4.20 0.26 -4.69
CA GLU A 27 4.85 1.41 -4.04
C GLU A 27 4.39 2.74 -4.66
N ASP A 28 4.41 2.84 -5.99
CA ASP A 28 3.97 4.03 -6.72
C ASP A 28 2.49 4.35 -6.45
N ALA A 29 1.62 3.34 -6.44
CA ALA A 29 0.19 3.52 -6.15
C ALA A 29 -0.05 4.02 -4.72
N LEU A 30 0.74 3.55 -3.75
CA LEU A 30 0.62 3.97 -2.36
C LEU A 30 1.17 5.39 -2.15
N HIS A 31 2.32 5.71 -2.73
CA HIS A 31 2.91 7.04 -2.67
C HIS A 31 2.01 8.10 -3.34
N SER A 32 1.46 7.79 -4.52
CA SER A 32 0.50 8.68 -5.20
C SER A 32 -0.80 8.86 -4.41
N SER A 33 -1.16 7.92 -3.55
CA SER A 33 -2.28 8.01 -2.62
C SER A 33 -1.95 8.76 -1.32
N GLY A 34 -0.71 9.24 -1.15
CA GLY A 34 -0.28 10.00 0.01
C GLY A 34 0.33 9.17 1.15
N ALA A 35 0.73 7.94 0.88
CA ALA A 35 1.53 7.18 1.84
C ALA A 35 2.88 7.88 2.04
N SER A 36 3.25 8.12 3.30
CA SER A 36 4.54 8.71 3.67
C SER A 36 5.63 7.65 3.81
N ARG A 37 5.22 6.39 4.02
CA ARG A 37 6.12 5.25 4.14
C ARG A 37 5.42 3.96 3.73
N VAL A 38 6.10 3.14 2.95
CA VAL A 38 5.66 1.81 2.52
C VAL A 38 6.68 0.78 2.99
N TRP A 39 6.20 -0.34 3.52
CA TRP A 39 7.00 -1.51 3.87
C TRP A 39 6.44 -2.75 3.18
N ILE A 40 7.34 -3.51 2.57
CA ILE A 40 7.02 -4.77 1.90
C ILE A 40 7.86 -5.86 2.55
N ASP A 41 7.20 -6.86 3.13
CA ASP A 41 7.84 -8.04 3.72
C ASP A 41 7.57 -9.27 2.85
N GLY A 42 8.65 -9.77 2.23
CA GLY A 42 8.65 -10.98 1.41
C GLY A 42 9.05 -12.25 2.18
N THR A 43 9.29 -12.16 3.49
CA THR A 43 9.65 -13.32 4.32
C THR A 43 8.45 -14.13 4.80
N GLY A 44 7.24 -13.57 4.67
CA GLY A 44 5.99 -14.29 4.81
C GLY A 44 5.76 -15.25 3.65
N SER A 45 5.79 -16.56 3.92
CA SER A 45 5.27 -17.58 3.00
C SER A 45 3.90 -18.05 3.51
N PRO A 46 2.88 -18.23 2.65
CA PRO A 46 2.86 -18.06 1.19
C PRO A 46 2.57 -16.62 0.73
N ASP A 47 2.33 -15.69 1.66
CA ASP A 47 1.78 -14.37 1.38
C ASP A 47 2.77 -13.24 1.67
N MET A 48 2.99 -12.40 0.66
CA MET A 48 3.68 -11.13 0.81
C MET A 48 2.79 -10.11 1.50
N VAL A 49 3.34 -9.39 2.49
CA VAL A 49 2.59 -8.36 3.23
C VAL A 49 3.08 -6.97 2.82
N VAL A 50 2.14 -6.12 2.41
CA VAL A 50 2.38 -4.70 2.13
C VAL A 50 1.68 -3.85 3.17
N MET A 51 2.42 -2.93 3.78
CA MET A 51 1.92 -1.97 4.76
C MET A 51 2.26 -0.55 4.32
N ALA A 52 1.35 0.39 4.53
CA ALA A 52 1.57 1.80 4.22
C ALA A 52 1.05 2.68 5.36
N ASP A 53 1.85 3.69 5.72
CA ASP A 53 1.45 4.74 6.64
C ASP A 53 1.01 5.98 5.84
N PHE A 54 -0.14 6.54 6.19
CA PHE A 54 -0.69 7.72 5.55
C PHE A 54 -0.65 8.86 6.56
N ALA A 55 -0.11 10.00 6.15
CA ALA A 55 -0.16 11.18 7.01
C ALA A 55 -1.62 11.51 7.36
N PRO A 56 -1.93 11.93 8.61
CA PRO A 56 -3.23 12.48 8.93
C PRO A 56 -3.52 13.60 7.95
N ARG A 57 -4.69 13.62 7.30
CA ARG A 57 -5.10 14.72 6.43
C ARG A 57 -5.15 16.02 7.26
N THR A 58 -4.05 16.76 7.30
CA THR A 58 -4.03 18.15 7.77
C THR A 58 -4.61 19.02 6.66
N GLY A 59 -5.92 19.28 6.73
CA GLY A 59 -6.59 20.30 5.93
C GLY A 59 -7.66 19.76 4.99
N GLY A 60 -8.90 19.67 5.48
CA GLY A 60 -10.06 20.00 4.65
C GLY A 60 -10.22 21.53 4.62
N PRO A 61 -10.62 22.13 3.48
CA PRO A 61 -10.94 23.55 3.42
C PRO A 61 -12.12 23.88 4.35
N GLY A 62 -12.10 25.10 4.90
CA GLY A 62 -12.85 25.51 6.08
C GLY A 62 -14.35 25.26 6.05
N GLU A 63 -14.86 24.81 7.19
CA GLU A 63 -16.24 25.08 7.58
C GLU A 63 -16.21 26.40 8.36
N GLU A 64 -16.31 27.50 7.62
CA GLU A 64 -16.57 28.82 8.18
C GLU A 64 -17.96 28.79 8.84
N ARG A 65 -18.00 29.19 10.12
CA ARG A 65 -19.22 29.51 10.89
C ARG A 65 -20.13 30.47 10.10
N PRO A 66 -21.46 30.36 10.29
CA PRO A 66 -22.09 31.02 11.45
C PRO A 66 -22.49 30.05 12.57
#